data_AF-A0A453I8S9-F1
#
_entry.id   AF-A0A453I8S9-F1
#
_cell.length_a   1.000
_cell.length_b   1.000
_cell.length_c   1.000
_cell.angle_alpha   90.00
_cell.angle_beta   90.00
_cell.angle_gamma   90.00
#
_symmetry.space_group_name_H-M   'P 1'
#
loop_
_entity.id
_entity.type
_entity.pdbx_description
1 polymer ?
#
loop_
_entity_poly.entity_id
_entity_poly.type
_entity_poly.pdbx_seq_one_letter_code
_entity_poly.pdbx_strand_id
1 'polypeptide(L)'
;GYRLPPKEIQDIVDAPPLPVLSFSPSKDKILFLKRRALPPLSDLAKPEEKLAGVRIDGHSNTRSRMSSYTGIGIHKLMDDGTLGPEKVVHGYPEGAKINFVTW
;
A
#
# COMPACT_ATOMS: atom_id res chain seq x y z
N GLY A 1 -7.77 16.49 26.95
CA GLY A 1 -7.87 16.63 25.49
C GLY A 1 -6.77 15.83 24.83
N TYR A 2 -6.96 15.46 23.55
CA TYR A 2 -5.94 14.77 22.74
C TYR A 2 -4.67 15.63 22.64
N ARG A 3 -3.50 14.99 22.74
CA ARG A 3 -2.20 15.64 22.60
C ARG A 3 -1.39 14.89 21.56
N LEU A 4 -0.75 15.65 20.68
CA LEU A 4 0.20 15.09 19.73
C LEU A 4 1.52 14.76 20.43
N PRO A 5 2.24 13.72 20.00
CA PRO A 5 3.58 13.45 20.50
C PRO A 5 4.57 14.52 20.01
N PRO A 6 5.79 14.59 20.57
CA PRO A 6 6.86 15.44 20.03
C PRO A 6 7.08 15.20 18.53
N LYS A 7 7.55 16.23 17.81
CA LYS A 7 7.64 16.22 16.35
C LYS A 7 8.53 15.08 15.83
N GLU A 8 9.62 14.80 16.53
CA GLU A 8 10.57 13.75 16.17
C GLU A 8 9.91 12.37 16.14
N ILE A 9 8.96 12.13 17.04
CA ILE A 9 8.18 10.88 17.09
C ILE A 9 7.15 10.85 15.98
N GLN A 10 6.49 11.97 15.68
CA GLN A 10 5.55 12.06 14.54
C GLN A 10 6.28 11.75 13.23
N ASP A 11 7.44 12.37 13.01
CA ASP A 11 8.21 12.22 11.78
C ASP A 11 8.66 10.76 11.57
N ILE A 12 8.99 10.03 12.65
CA ILE A 12 9.32 8.59 12.58
C ILE A 12 8.09 7.73 12.24
N VAL A 13 6.95 8.02 12.87
CA VAL A 13 5.71 7.23 12.71
C VAL A 13 5.08 7.45 11.34
N ASP A 14 5.12 8.69 10.85
CA ASP A 14 4.51 9.11 9.59
C ASP A 14 5.45 8.94 8.38
N ALA A 15 6.70 8.54 8.61
CA ALA A 15 7.65 8.27 7.54
C ALA A 15 7.07 7.29 6.52
N PRO A 16 7.15 7.60 5.21
CA PRO A 16 6.63 6.70 4.19
C PRO A 16 7.43 5.39 4.22
N PRO A 17 6.76 4.22 4.31
CA PRO A 17 7.46 2.96 4.31
C PRO A 17 8.05 2.67 2.94
N LEU A 18 9.14 1.90 2.92
CA LEU A 18 9.68 1.38 1.67
C LEU A 18 8.60 0.58 0.92
N PRO A 19 8.55 0.70 -0.42
CA PRO A 19 7.64 -0.07 -1.25
C PRO A 19 7.98 -1.56 -1.16
N VAL A 20 6.99 -2.41 -1.44
CA VAL A 20 7.25 -3.84 -1.65
C VAL A 20 7.75 -4.01 -3.08
N LEU A 21 8.86 -4.74 -3.23
CA LEU A 21 9.45 -5.04 -4.53
C LEU A 21 8.96 -6.40 -5.04
N SER A 22 8.54 -6.45 -6.29
CA SER A 22 8.23 -7.71 -7.00
C SER A 22 8.98 -7.73 -8.32
N PHE A 23 9.62 -8.84 -8.67
CA PHE A 23 10.48 -8.98 -9.86
C PHE A 23 9.77 -9.73 -10.97
N SER A 24 9.90 -9.27 -12.21
CA SER A 24 9.25 -9.93 -13.35
C SER A 24 9.78 -11.34 -13.54
N PRO A 25 8.99 -12.28 -14.08
CA PRO A 25 9.47 -13.61 -14.40
C PRO A 25 10.72 -13.59 -15.31
N SER A 26 10.77 -12.64 -16.23
CA SER A 26 11.90 -12.37 -17.14
C SER A 26 13.07 -11.61 -16.50
N LYS A 27 12.96 -11.17 -15.25
CA LYS A 27 13.97 -10.39 -14.50
C LYS A 27 14.45 -9.11 -15.17
N ASP A 28 13.62 -8.52 -16.02
CA ASP A 28 13.90 -7.28 -16.75
C ASP A 28 13.15 -6.07 -16.18
N LYS A 29 12.27 -6.30 -15.19
CA LYS A 29 11.46 -5.25 -14.54
C LYS A 29 11.23 -5.53 -13.06
N ILE A 30 10.96 -4.46 -12.32
CA ILE A 30 10.60 -4.49 -10.91
C ILE A 30 9.35 -3.63 -10.69
N LEU A 31 8.33 -4.20 -10.05
CA LEU A 31 7.21 -3.44 -9.50
C LEU A 31 7.61 -2.87 -8.14
N PHE A 32 7.38 -1.57 -7.98
CA PHE A 32 7.47 -0.84 -6.72
C PHE A 32 6.04 -0.62 -6.21
N LEU A 33 5.61 -1.48 -5.29
CA LEU A 33 4.26 -1.45 -4.73
C LEU A 33 4.26 -0.52 -3.51
N LYS A 34 3.81 0.72 -3.74
CA LYS A 34 3.78 1.79 -2.73
C LYS A 34 2.71 1.48 -1.68
N ARG A 35 3.02 1.69 -0.41
CA ARG A 35 2.10 1.41 0.71
C ARG A 35 2.18 2.52 1.75
N ARG A 36 1.19 2.55 2.65
CA ARG A 36 1.18 3.43 3.83
C ARG A 36 1.53 2.64 5.09
N ALA A 37 2.20 3.29 6.03
CA ALA A 37 2.55 2.68 7.32
C ALA A 37 1.30 2.50 8.19
N LEU A 38 0.46 3.54 8.25
CA LEU A 38 -0.76 3.57 9.04
C LEU A 38 -1.99 3.74 8.14
N PRO A 39 -3.06 2.97 8.35
CA PRO A 39 -4.34 3.23 7.69
C PRO A 39 -4.95 4.54 8.20
N PRO A 40 -5.69 5.27 7.36
CA PRO A 40 -6.36 6.49 7.77
C PRO A 40 -7.42 6.17 8.83
N LEU A 41 -7.71 7.15 9.69
CA LEU A 41 -8.74 7.02 10.72
C LEU A 41 -10.10 6.63 10.12
N SER A 42 -10.42 7.14 8.93
CA SER A 42 -11.66 6.79 8.21
C SER A 42 -11.75 5.29 7.90
N ASP A 43 -10.64 4.61 7.65
CA ASP A 43 -10.63 3.16 7.47
C ASP A 43 -10.77 2.41 8.80
N LEU A 44 -10.23 2.96 9.89
CA LEU A 44 -10.35 2.38 11.23
C LEU A 44 -11.74 2.56 11.85
N ALA A 45 -12.45 3.61 11.45
CA ALA A 45 -13.78 3.97 11.92
C ALA A 45 -14.92 3.34 11.10
N LYS A 46 -14.60 2.59 10.03
CA LYS A 46 -15.60 1.90 9.22
C LYS A 46 -16.38 0.89 10.07
N PRO A 47 -17.71 0.78 9.87
CA PRO A 47 -18.47 -0.32 10.45
C PRO A 47 -17.92 -1.68 10.01
N GLU A 48 -17.86 -2.63 10.94
CA GLU A 48 -17.37 -3.99 10.69
C GLU A 48 -18.49 -4.98 11.01
N GLU A 49 -18.82 -5.85 10.06
CA GLU A 49 -19.73 -6.97 10.28
C GLU A 49 -18.98 -8.15 10.92
N LYS A 50 -19.64 -8.91 11.80
CA LYS A 50 -19.00 -10.02 12.53
C LYS A 50 -19.72 -11.33 12.24
N LEU A 51 -19.01 -12.30 11.66
CA LEU A 51 -19.55 -13.62 11.33
C LEU A 51 -18.52 -14.70 11.66
N ALA A 52 -18.88 -15.66 12.51
CA ALA A 52 -18.03 -16.82 12.86
C ALA A 52 -16.59 -16.44 13.27
N GLY A 53 -16.43 -15.33 14.00
CA GLY A 53 -15.11 -14.82 14.43
C GLY A 53 -14.35 -14.00 13.38
N VAL A 54 -14.90 -13.83 12.18
CA VAL A 54 -14.35 -12.98 11.11
C VAL A 54 -14.98 -11.59 11.18
N ARG A 55 -14.16 -10.56 10.93
CA ARG A 55 -14.59 -9.17 10.74
C ARG A 55 -14.57 -8.84 9.24
N ILE A 56 -15.73 -8.45 8.72
CA ILE A 56 -15.98 -8.26 7.28
C ILE A 56 -16.33 -6.79 7.01
N ASP A 57 -15.75 -6.21 5.97
CA ASP A 57 -16.25 -4.98 5.35
C ASP A 57 -17.41 -5.38 4.43
N GLY A 58 -18.65 -5.08 4.84
CA GLY A 58 -19.85 -5.48 4.10
C GLY A 58 -19.98 -4.82 2.73
N HIS A 59 -19.30 -3.70 2.49
CA HIS A 59 -19.35 -3.02 1.19
C HIS A 59 -18.47 -3.70 0.13
N SER A 60 -17.29 -4.16 0.54
CA SER A 60 -16.32 -4.81 -0.36
C SER A 60 -16.29 -6.33 -0.25
N ASN A 61 -17.02 -6.94 0.70
CA ASN A 61 -16.98 -8.36 1.02
C ASN A 61 -15.54 -8.87 1.27
N THR A 62 -14.73 -8.06 1.95
CA THR A 62 -13.35 -8.38 2.32
C THR A 62 -13.18 -8.41 3.84
N ARG A 63 -12.02 -8.84 4.35
CA ARG A 63 -11.69 -8.58 5.76
C ARG A 63 -11.72 -7.08 6.03
N SER A 64 -12.29 -6.66 7.16
CA SER A 64 -12.38 -5.22 7.52
C SER A 64 -11.02 -4.54 7.62
N ARG A 65 -10.00 -5.30 8.02
CA ARG A 65 -8.63 -4.82 8.18
C ARG A 65 -7.72 -5.58 7.22
N MET A 66 -7.50 -4.98 6.07
CA MET A 66 -6.61 -5.50 5.04
C MET A 66 -5.62 -4.40 4.65
N SER A 67 -4.33 -4.75 4.57
CA SER A 67 -3.34 -3.87 3.97
C SER A 67 -3.64 -3.70 2.47
N SER A 68 -3.18 -2.61 1.89
CA SER A 68 -3.30 -2.38 0.45
C SER A 68 -2.16 -1.50 -0.03
N TYR A 69 -1.86 -1.62 -1.32
CA TYR A 69 -0.98 -0.70 -2.00
C TYR A 69 -1.76 0.54 -2.43
N THR A 70 -1.08 1.68 -2.37
CA THR A 70 -1.62 2.99 -2.75
C THR A 70 -1.13 3.46 -4.12
N GLY A 71 -0.25 2.68 -4.75
CA GLY A 71 0.30 2.99 -6.06
C GLY A 71 1.24 1.90 -6.55
N ILE A 72 1.46 1.89 -7.87
CA ILE A 72 2.39 0.97 -8.53
C ILE A 72 3.34 1.81 -9.38
N GLY A 73 4.64 1.62 -9.15
CA GLY A 73 5.72 2.04 -10.02
C GLY A 73 6.32 0.85 -10.75
N ILE A 74 6.79 1.03 -11.97
CA ILE A 74 7.49 0.01 -12.74
C ILE A 74 8.85 0.55 -13.15
N HIS A 75 9.91 -0.13 -12.75
CA HIS A 75 11.27 0.15 -13.20
C HIS A 75 11.74 -0.96 -14.15
N LYS A 76 12.52 -0.59 -15.17
CA LYS A 76 13.36 -1.57 -15.87
C LYS A 76 14.56 -1.88 -15.00
N LEU A 77 14.93 -3.17 -14.92
CA LEU A 77 16.20 -3.58 -14.36
C LEU A 77 17.21 -3.66 -15.51
N MET A 78 18.28 -2.87 -15.43
CA MET A 78 19.33 -2.81 -16.43
C MET A 78 20.41 -3.87 -16.14
N ASP A 79 21.21 -4.23 -17.14
CA ASP A 79 22.22 -5.30 -17.03
C ASP A 79 23.32 -4.99 -16.00
N ASP A 80 23.57 -3.70 -15.72
CA ASP A 80 24.51 -3.23 -14.70
C ASP A 80 23.91 -3.22 -13.27
N GLY A 81 22.68 -3.72 -13.11
CA GLY A 81 21.95 -3.76 -11.84
C GLY A 81 21.30 -2.44 -11.45
N THR A 82 21.39 -1.39 -12.28
CA THR A 82 20.72 -0.12 -12.03
C THR A 82 19.25 -0.16 -12.46
N LEU A 83 18.48 0.80 -11.95
CA LEU A 83 17.08 0.96 -12.32
C LEU A 83 16.92 2.06 -13.35
N GLY A 84 16.17 1.76 -14.41
CA GLY A 84 15.63 2.79 -15.29
C GLY A 84 14.67 3.73 -14.55
N PRO A 85 14.21 4.82 -15.19
CA PRO A 85 13.26 5.75 -14.58
C PRO A 85 11.95 5.06 -14.17
N GLU A 86 11.31 5.56 -13.11
CA GLU A 86 10.02 5.05 -12.66
C GLU A 86 8.94 5.34 -13.71
N LYS A 87 8.26 4.30 -14.18
CA LYS A 87 6.98 4.45 -14.88
C LYS A 87 5.85 4.28 -13.87
N VAL A 88 5.20 5.38 -13.52
CA VAL A 88 4.03 5.36 -12.65
C VAL A 88 2.84 4.78 -13.40
N VAL A 89 2.14 3.83 -12.77
CA VAL A 89 0.87 3.33 -13.28
C VAL A 89 -0.23 4.33 -12.90
N HIS A 90 -1.08 4.68 -13.86
CA HIS A 90 -2.21 5.58 -13.71
C HIS A 90 -3.51 4.88 -14.11
N GLY A 91 -4.66 5.51 -13.83
CA GLY A 91 -5.99 5.03 -14.24
C GLY A 91 -6.80 4.31 -13.15
N TYR A 92 -6.23 4.11 -11.96
CA TYR A 92 -7.02 3.71 -10.80
C TYR A 92 -7.79 4.90 -10.19
N PRO A 93 -8.96 4.68 -9.58
CA PRO A 93 -9.71 5.72 -8.88
C PRO A 93 -8.90 6.38 -7.75
N GLU A 94 -9.26 7.61 -7.41
CA GLU A 94 -8.70 8.28 -6.23
C GLU A 94 -9.00 7.46 -4.96
N GLY A 95 -7.98 7.29 -4.11
CA GLY A 95 -8.11 6.49 -2.89
C GLY A 95 -8.21 4.98 -3.12
N ALA A 96 -7.93 4.49 -4.33
CA ALA A 96 -7.93 3.06 -4.63
C ALA A 96 -7.06 2.25 -3.65
N LYS A 97 -7.60 1.11 -3.21
CA LYS A 97 -6.91 0.11 -2.40
C LYS A 97 -6.53 -1.06 -3.28
N ILE A 98 -5.26 -1.15 -3.64
CA ILE A 98 -4.76 -2.13 -4.60
C ILE A 98 -4.30 -3.38 -3.84
N ASN A 99 -4.77 -4.56 -4.26
CA ASN A 99 -4.42 -5.85 -3.67
C ASN A 99 -4.20 -6.90 -4.76
N PHE A 100 -3.59 -8.03 -4.39
CA PHE A 100 -3.39 -9.20 -5.25
C PHE A 100 -2.66 -8.88 -6.57
N VAL A 101 -1.68 -7.97 -6.53
CA VAL A 101 -0.89 -7.62 -7.71
C VAL A 101 0.01 -8.79 -8.12
N THR A 102 -0.04 -9.16 -9.39
CA THR A 102 0.83 -10.15 -10.03
C THR A 102 1.44 -9.56 -11.30
N TRP A 103 2.49 -10.21 -11.80
CA TRP A 103 3.06 -9.92 -13.13
C TRP A 103 2.17 -10.43 -14.26
#